data_AF-A0A0L0HCZ7-F1
#
_entry.id   AF-A0A0L0HCZ7-F1
#
_cell.length_a   1.000
_cell.length_b   1.000
_cell.length_c   1.000
_cell.angle_alpha   90.00
_cell.angle_beta   90.00
_cell.angle_gamma   90.00
#
_symmetry.space_group_name_H-M   'P 1'
#
loop_
_entity.id
_entity.type
_entity.pdbx_description
1 polymer ?
#
loop_
_entity_poly.entity_id
_entity_poly.type
_entity_poly.pdbx_seq_one_letter_code
_entity_poly.pdbx_strand_id
1 'polypeptide(L)'
;MENRVGLHQDDDWTYELIVRQQPIRARMCGFAKTLERRLIDPPPILELIQSRGGVPVGVDYENGTAFICHASLRAEDGETDRSFVVRSLNPPEDYRADAQKMTRRPSLDYPAYASNSHRPAYRSPPSTTATASPQETSTPDETVYKTLVGGVVVPCSFLHDLQGRPGMYFVFHDLNIRTRGIYRLHFAVMSLKGYLPMSRAMATVVSEPFEVFTPAFFPGTMESTELSRAFARQGVPIHLRQDYSAIRLQPFHKPKRAAAENNGAEE
;
A
#
# COMPACT_ATOMS: atom_id res chain seq x y z
N MET A 1 -12.85 11.55 16.79
CA MET A 1 -11.82 11.31 17.82
C MET A 1 -10.56 11.96 17.29
N GLU A 2 -10.06 12.98 17.97
CA GLU A 2 -8.92 13.79 17.51
C GLU A 2 -7.64 12.94 17.50
N ASN A 3 -7.02 12.84 16.33
CA ASN A 3 -5.75 12.14 16.16
C ASN A 3 -4.66 12.90 16.93
N ARG A 4 -3.98 12.20 17.84
CA ARG A 4 -3.08 12.78 18.85
C ARG A 4 -1.87 13.45 18.20
N VAL A 5 -1.65 14.71 18.56
CA VAL A 5 -0.54 15.58 18.13
C VAL A 5 0.70 15.27 18.98
N GLY A 6 1.79 14.83 18.36
CA GLY A 6 3.10 14.75 19.02
C GLY A 6 3.81 16.10 18.94
N LEU A 7 3.93 16.82 20.06
CA LEU A 7 4.64 18.11 20.13
C LEU A 7 6.11 17.90 20.54
N HIS A 8 7.04 18.43 19.76
CA HIS A 8 8.43 18.63 20.18
C HIS A 8 8.74 20.11 20.32
N GLN A 9 9.30 20.49 21.47
CA GLN A 9 9.75 21.84 21.80
C GLN A 9 11.27 21.93 21.59
N ASP A 10 11.69 22.79 20.66
CA ASP A 10 13.06 23.33 20.61
C ASP A 10 12.92 24.82 20.91
N ASP A 11 13.06 25.17 22.20
CA ASP A 11 13.00 26.47 22.92
C ASP A 11 11.99 27.57 22.52
N ASP A 12 11.20 27.41 21.46
CA ASP A 12 10.13 28.31 21.03
C ASP A 12 9.29 27.70 19.89
N TRP A 13 9.83 26.72 19.17
CA TRP A 13 9.17 26.06 18.05
C TRP A 13 8.37 24.84 18.49
N THR A 14 7.20 24.67 17.87
CA THR A 14 6.34 23.49 17.98
C THR A 14 5.94 23.03 16.60
N TYR A 15 5.78 21.71 16.47
CA TYR A 15 5.51 21.04 15.20
C TYR A 15 4.28 20.18 15.37
N GLU A 16 3.34 20.29 14.44
CA GLU A 16 2.15 19.46 14.38
C GLU A 16 2.09 18.78 13.02
N LEU A 17 1.84 17.47 13.03
CA LEU A 17 1.74 16.66 11.83
C LEU A 17 0.31 16.16 11.69
N ILE A 18 -0.35 16.53 10.59
CA ILE A 18 -1.77 16.24 10.40
C ILE A 18 -1.98 15.37 9.16
N VAL A 19 -2.72 14.27 9.32
CA VAL A 19 -3.11 13.42 8.19
C VAL A 19 -4.27 14.09 7.44
N ARG A 20 -3.99 14.67 6.27
CA ARG A 20 -4.99 15.30 5.39
C ARG A 20 -5.72 14.30 4.50
N GLN A 21 -5.07 13.18 4.19
CA GLN A 21 -5.69 12.07 3.49
C GLN A 21 -5.32 10.76 4.17
N GLN A 22 -6.33 10.07 4.69
CA GLN A 22 -6.17 8.78 5.36
C GLN A 22 -6.01 7.64 4.35
N PRO A 23 -5.20 6.61 4.65
CA PRO A 23 -5.29 5.34 3.93
C PRO A 23 -6.64 4.68 4.21
N ILE A 24 -7.23 4.02 3.20
CA ILE A 24 -8.52 3.33 3.36
C ILE A 24 -8.37 1.83 3.16
N ARG A 25 -7.58 1.43 2.16
CA ARG A 25 -7.38 0.02 1.80
C ARG A 25 -6.07 -0.22 1.09
N ALA A 26 -5.62 -1.46 1.11
CA ALA A 26 -4.55 -1.93 0.22
C ALA A 26 -4.78 -3.39 -0.17
N ARG A 27 -4.04 -3.85 -1.18
CA ARG A 27 -3.92 -5.27 -1.49
C ARG A 27 -2.54 -5.75 -1.09
N MET A 28 -2.47 -6.89 -0.41
CA MET A 28 -1.19 -7.47 -0.03
C MET A 28 -0.34 -7.81 -1.27
N CYS A 29 0.96 -7.51 -1.23
CA CYS A 29 1.89 -7.81 -2.32
C CYS A 29 2.65 -9.14 -2.13
N GLY A 30 2.55 -9.77 -0.96
CA GLY A 30 3.19 -11.04 -0.65
C GLY A 30 4.72 -10.98 -0.62
N PHE A 31 5.37 -12.11 -0.90
CA PHE A 31 6.82 -12.29 -0.82
C PHE A 31 7.45 -12.69 -2.17
N ALA A 32 6.70 -12.59 -3.26
CA ALA A 32 7.22 -12.91 -4.59
C ALA A 32 8.34 -11.93 -5.00
N LYS A 33 9.29 -12.41 -5.82
CA LYS A 33 10.40 -11.59 -6.34
C LYS A 33 9.89 -10.41 -7.19
N THR A 34 8.80 -10.62 -7.92
CA THR A 34 8.05 -9.56 -8.61
C THR A 34 6.90 -9.12 -7.73
N LEU A 35 7.04 -7.94 -7.13
CA LEU A 35 5.95 -7.34 -6.35
C LEU A 35 4.85 -6.91 -7.33
N GLU A 36 3.66 -7.51 -7.22
CA GLU A 36 2.47 -6.90 -7.78
C GLU A 36 2.20 -5.63 -6.97
N ARG A 37 2.66 -4.48 -7.50
CA ARG A 37 2.56 -3.19 -6.81
C ARG A 37 1.10 -2.76 -6.77
N ARG A 38 0.49 -2.85 -5.60
CA ARG A 38 -0.85 -2.38 -5.30
C ARG A 38 -0.70 -1.43 -4.13
N LEU A 39 -0.48 -0.17 -4.49
CA LEU A 39 -0.21 0.90 -3.56
C LEU A 39 -1.36 1.03 -2.55
N ILE A 40 -1.04 1.48 -1.34
CA ILE A 40 -2.05 1.92 -0.37
C ILE A 40 -2.93 3.00 -1.04
N ASP A 41 -4.23 2.84 -0.90
CA ASP A 41 -5.23 3.61 -1.63
C ASP A 41 -6.31 4.16 -0.67
N PRO A 42 -6.56 5.48 -0.68
CA PRO A 42 -5.80 6.52 -1.38
C PRO A 42 -4.40 6.74 -0.71
N PRO A 43 -3.44 7.38 -1.39
CA PRO A 43 -2.09 7.57 -0.83
C PRO A 43 -2.13 8.46 0.43
N PRO A 44 -1.46 8.11 1.54
CA PRO A 44 -1.43 8.99 2.70
C PRO A 44 -0.79 10.35 2.38
N ILE A 45 -1.47 11.42 2.75
CA ILE A 45 -0.98 12.80 2.60
C ILE A 45 -0.99 13.45 3.97
N LEU A 46 0.15 13.99 4.38
CA LEU A 46 0.32 14.68 5.65
C LEU A 46 0.72 16.13 5.42
N GLU A 47 0.30 17.01 6.32
CA GLU A 47 0.71 18.41 6.37
C GLU A 47 1.48 18.68 7.67
N LEU A 48 2.60 19.40 7.57
CA LEU A 48 3.36 19.92 8.70
C LEU A 48 2.94 21.36 8.98
N ILE A 49 2.50 21.61 10.20
CA ILE A 49 2.25 22.95 10.73
C ILE A 49 3.37 23.28 11.71
N GLN A 50 4.03 24.42 11.49
CA GLN A 50 5.04 24.96 12.39
C GLN A 50 4.43 26.11 13.17
N SER A 51 4.67 26.18 14.46
CA SER A 51 4.28 27.32 15.29
C SER A 51 5.44 27.79 16.14
N ARG A 52 5.53 29.11 16.37
CA ARG A 52 6.54 29.74 17.22
C ARG A 52 5.85 30.51 18.34
N GLY A 53 6.17 30.21 19.60
CA GLY A 53 5.48 30.80 20.75
C GLY A 53 3.96 30.55 20.74
N GLY A 54 3.52 29.43 20.15
CA GLY A 54 2.10 29.09 19.98
C GLY A 54 1.39 29.75 18.79
N VAL A 55 2.07 30.58 18.00
CA VAL A 55 1.50 31.23 16.81
C VAL A 55 1.93 30.44 15.56
N PRO A 56 0.97 29.99 14.71
CA PRO A 56 1.30 29.35 13.45
C PRO A 56 2.16 30.26 12.56
N VAL A 57 3.23 29.69 12.03
CA VAL A 57 4.13 30.34 11.08
C VAL A 57 3.77 29.87 9.67
N GLY A 58 3.93 30.75 8.69
CA GLY A 58 3.74 30.40 7.29
C GLY A 58 4.75 29.37 6.78
N VAL A 59 4.64 29.02 5.51
CA VAL A 59 5.51 28.02 4.86
C VAL A 59 6.98 28.45 4.92
N ASP A 60 7.82 27.57 5.48
CA ASP A 60 9.26 27.77 5.58
C ASP A 60 9.97 27.28 4.31
N TYR A 61 10.02 28.12 3.27
CA TYR A 61 10.61 27.75 1.97
C TYR A 61 12.14 27.59 1.99
N GLU A 62 12.83 28.32 2.87
CA GLU A 62 14.30 28.32 2.93
C GLU A 62 14.84 27.00 3.49
N ASN A 63 14.03 26.38 4.33
CA ASN A 63 14.52 25.55 5.40
C ASN A 63 13.63 24.29 5.51
N GLY A 64 12.47 24.28 4.85
CA GLY A 64 11.52 23.19 4.83
C GLY A 64 12.02 21.93 4.10
N THR A 65 12.97 22.07 3.17
CA THR A 65 13.54 20.93 2.43
C THR A 65 14.38 19.99 3.30
N ALA A 66 14.78 20.44 4.49
CA ALA A 66 15.48 19.61 5.47
C ALA A 66 14.55 18.68 6.24
N PHE A 67 13.22 18.85 6.16
CA PHE A 67 12.29 17.92 6.81
C PHE A 67 12.05 16.69 5.96
N ILE A 68 12.12 15.53 6.61
CA ILE A 68 11.73 14.23 6.05
C ILE A 68 10.65 13.62 6.94
N CYS A 69 9.77 12.80 6.35
CA CYS A 69 8.80 12.01 7.09
C CYS A 69 9.05 10.53 6.83
N HIS A 70 9.14 9.75 7.91
CA HIS A 70 9.24 8.29 7.88
C HIS A 70 7.90 7.65 8.25
N ALA A 71 7.48 6.64 7.49
CA ALA A 71 6.33 5.80 7.79
C ALA A 71 6.77 4.42 8.31
N SER A 72 6.19 4.00 9.43
CA SER A 72 6.26 2.63 9.96
C SER A 72 4.86 2.01 10.06
N LEU A 73 4.81 0.69 10.22
CA LEU A 73 3.56 -0.06 10.29
C LEU A 73 3.26 -0.47 11.72
N ARG A 74 2.04 -0.21 12.18
CA ARG A 74 1.53 -0.66 13.47
C ARG A 74 0.30 -1.54 13.30
N ALA A 75 0.02 -2.37 14.30
CA ALA A 75 -1.23 -3.12 14.35
C ALA A 75 -2.44 -2.17 14.48
N GLU A 76 -3.64 -2.74 14.44
CA GLU A 76 -4.91 -2.01 14.59
C GLU A 76 -5.00 -1.19 15.88
N ASP A 77 -4.36 -1.68 16.95
CA ASP A 77 -4.27 -1.00 18.26
C ASP A 77 -3.50 0.33 18.20
N GLY A 78 -2.70 0.55 17.15
CA GLY A 78 -1.87 1.74 16.99
C GLY A 78 -0.60 1.76 17.85
N GLU A 79 -0.32 0.70 18.59
CA GLU A 79 0.83 0.61 19.50
C GLU A 79 1.82 -0.47 19.06
N THR A 80 1.32 -1.67 18.75
CA THR A 80 2.15 -2.83 18.44
C THR A 80 2.86 -2.64 17.10
N ASP A 81 4.19 -2.64 17.08
CA ASP A 81 4.98 -2.57 15.84
C ASP A 81 4.75 -3.82 14.98
N ARG A 82 4.49 -3.59 13.69
CA ARG A 82 4.29 -4.64 12.67
C ARG A 82 5.23 -4.42 11.48
N SER A 83 6.33 -3.71 11.70
CA SER A 83 7.29 -3.35 10.65
C SER A 83 8.00 -4.57 10.07
N PHE A 84 8.05 -5.68 10.80
CA PHE A 84 8.67 -6.94 10.37
C PHE A 84 7.72 -8.15 10.49
N VAL A 85 7.95 -9.15 9.63
CA VAL A 85 7.28 -10.45 9.65
C VAL A 85 8.32 -11.55 9.46
N VAL A 86 8.25 -12.59 10.30
CA VAL A 86 9.10 -13.78 10.19
C VAL A 86 8.38 -14.81 9.33
N ARG A 87 9.09 -15.38 8.35
CA ARG A 87 8.61 -16.52 7.58
C ARG A 87 9.61 -17.67 7.73
N SER A 88 9.16 -18.78 8.31
CA SER A 88 9.86 -20.05 8.23
C SER A 88 9.58 -20.70 6.87
N LEU A 89 10.64 -21.14 6.18
CA LEU A 89 10.51 -21.92 4.94
C LEU A 89 9.98 -23.35 5.20
N ASN A 90 10.03 -23.80 6.47
CA ASN A 90 9.49 -25.08 6.95
C ASN A 90 8.53 -24.82 8.12
N PRO A 91 7.27 -24.43 7.87
CA PRO A 91 6.30 -24.27 8.94
C PRO A 91 6.01 -25.63 9.62
N PRO A 92 5.75 -25.67 10.94
CA PRO A 92 5.33 -26.87 11.65
C PRO A 92 4.12 -27.53 10.97
N GLU A 93 4.03 -28.87 11.00
CA GLU A 93 3.03 -29.64 10.23
C GLU A 93 1.59 -29.15 10.42
N ASP A 94 1.26 -28.61 11.58
CA ASP A 94 -0.06 -28.10 11.93
C ASP A 94 -0.53 -26.94 11.03
N TYR A 95 0.39 -26.12 10.49
CA TYR A 95 0.05 -25.00 9.60
C TYR A 95 -0.22 -25.42 8.15
N ARG A 96 0.15 -26.66 7.74
CA ARG A 96 -0.14 -27.18 6.40
C ARG A 96 -1.63 -27.42 6.17
N ALA A 97 -2.37 -27.78 7.23
CA ALA A 97 -3.79 -28.08 7.17
C ALA A 97 -4.65 -26.85 6.77
N ASP A 98 -4.27 -25.65 7.21
CA ASP A 98 -4.99 -24.42 6.88
C ASP A 98 -4.56 -23.83 5.53
N ALA A 99 -3.31 -24.01 5.12
CA ALA A 99 -2.84 -23.63 3.78
C ALA A 99 -3.51 -24.48 2.67
N GLN A 100 -3.79 -25.77 2.93
CA GLN A 100 -4.50 -26.66 2.00
C GLN A 100 -6.00 -26.37 1.88
N LYS A 101 -6.61 -25.68 2.85
CA LYS A 101 -8.00 -25.21 2.74
C LYS A 101 -8.15 -24.00 1.80
N MET A 102 -7.09 -23.20 1.63
CA MET A 102 -7.09 -21.98 0.81
C MET A 102 -6.94 -22.24 -0.70
N THR A 103 -6.49 -23.43 -1.12
CA THR A 103 -6.20 -23.77 -2.53
C THR A 103 -7.32 -24.51 -3.26
N ARG A 104 -8.44 -24.83 -2.61
CA ARG A 104 -9.60 -25.44 -3.28
C ARG A 104 -10.36 -24.40 -4.10
N ARG A 105 -9.97 -24.23 -5.37
CA ARG A 105 -10.83 -23.63 -6.40
C ARG A 105 -12.07 -24.52 -6.59
N PRO A 106 -13.28 -23.96 -6.77
CA PRO A 106 -14.39 -24.72 -7.34
C PRO A 106 -14.00 -25.10 -8.77
N SER A 107 -13.97 -26.39 -9.10
CA SER A 107 -13.77 -26.86 -10.47
C SER A 107 -14.98 -26.48 -11.32
N LEU A 108 -14.75 -25.64 -12.34
CA LEU A 108 -15.68 -25.47 -13.46
C LEU A 108 -15.44 -26.63 -14.43
N ASP A 109 -16.46 -27.47 -14.62
CA ASP A 109 -16.44 -28.59 -15.54
C ASP A 109 -16.34 -28.09 -16.99
N TYR A 110 -15.21 -28.37 -17.65
CA TYR A 110 -15.08 -28.29 -19.10
C TYR A 110 -14.72 -29.68 -19.65
N PRO A 111 -15.40 -30.16 -20.71
CA PRO A 111 -15.14 -31.48 -21.28
C PRO A 111 -13.77 -31.52 -21.96
N ALA A 112 -12.97 -32.51 -21.59
CA ALA A 112 -11.61 -32.71 -22.10
C ALA A 112 -11.63 -33.29 -23.53
N TYR A 113 -11.01 -32.58 -24.46
CA TYR A 113 -10.55 -33.18 -25.71
C TYR A 113 -9.25 -33.94 -25.45
N ALA A 114 -9.24 -35.22 -25.84
CA ALA A 114 -8.09 -36.09 -25.73
C ALA A 114 -7.03 -35.71 -26.77
N SER A 115 -5.80 -35.46 -26.32
CA SER A 115 -4.61 -35.51 -27.17
C SER A 115 -3.52 -36.34 -26.51
N ASN A 116 -3.21 -37.45 -27.17
CA ASN A 116 -2.15 -38.40 -26.87
C ASN A 116 -0.77 -37.74 -26.90
N SER A 117 0.04 -37.97 -25.87
CA SER A 117 1.51 -37.89 -26.00
C SER A 117 2.18 -38.82 -25.00
N HIS A 118 2.90 -39.79 -25.55
CA HIS A 118 3.65 -40.83 -24.87
C HIS A 118 4.77 -40.24 -23.99
N ARG A 119 4.97 -40.80 -22.79
CA ARG A 119 6.17 -40.55 -21.98
C ARG A 119 6.73 -41.89 -21.45
N PRO A 120 8.03 -42.19 -21.60
CA PRO A 120 8.58 -43.48 -21.19
C PRO A 120 8.70 -43.58 -19.66
N ALA A 121 8.47 -44.79 -19.14
CA ALA A 121 8.69 -45.14 -17.74
C ALA A 121 10.18 -45.21 -17.40
N TYR A 122 10.63 -44.38 -16.45
CA TYR A 122 11.92 -44.56 -15.81
C TYR A 122 11.76 -45.32 -14.48
N ARG A 123 12.53 -46.40 -14.38
CA ARG A 123 12.63 -47.39 -13.30
C ARG A 123 13.42 -46.80 -12.11
N SER A 124 12.87 -46.87 -10.91
CA SER A 124 13.56 -46.50 -9.66
C SER A 124 14.64 -47.54 -9.28
N PRO A 125 15.83 -47.12 -8.79
CA PRO A 125 16.77 -48.03 -8.15
C PRO A 125 16.50 -48.21 -6.64
N PRO A 126 16.99 -49.30 -6.01
CA PRO A 126 16.60 -49.72 -4.67
C PRO A 126 17.41 -49.05 -3.56
N SER A 127 16.80 -49.09 -2.37
CA SER A 127 17.27 -48.59 -1.08
C SER A 127 18.56 -49.30 -0.61
N THR A 128 19.54 -48.51 -0.14
CA THR A 128 20.66 -49.00 0.68
C THR A 128 20.76 -48.25 1.99
N THR A 129 21.21 -49.02 2.98
CA THR A 129 21.14 -48.86 4.43
C THR A 129 21.91 -47.67 5.02
N ALA A 130 21.42 -47.25 6.17
CA ALA A 130 21.84 -46.13 6.99
C ALA A 130 23.30 -46.20 7.48
N THR A 131 23.98 -45.04 7.41
CA THR A 131 25.11 -44.70 8.28
C THR A 131 24.76 -43.38 8.95
N ALA A 132 24.61 -43.41 10.27
CA ALA A 132 24.25 -42.26 11.09
C ALA A 132 25.37 -41.21 11.06
N SER A 133 25.10 -40.06 10.44
CA SER A 133 25.85 -38.83 10.64
C SER A 133 25.31 -38.09 11.88
N PRO A 134 26.11 -37.31 12.62
CA PRO A 134 25.65 -36.59 13.80
C PRO A 134 24.50 -35.65 13.41
N GLN A 135 23.42 -35.66 14.21
CA GLN A 135 22.31 -34.71 14.08
C GLN A 135 22.86 -33.28 14.26
N GLU A 136 23.11 -32.59 13.15
CA GLU A 136 23.08 -31.14 13.14
C GLU A 136 21.63 -30.74 13.42
N THR A 137 21.42 -30.11 14.57
CA THR A 137 20.18 -29.42 14.89
C THR A 137 19.95 -28.35 13.84
N SER A 138 19.18 -28.68 12.80
CA SER A 138 18.76 -27.73 11.78
C SER A 138 17.88 -26.67 12.44
N THR A 139 18.46 -25.52 12.75
CA THR A 139 17.70 -24.31 13.06
C THR A 139 16.73 -24.07 11.88
N PRO A 140 15.43 -23.85 12.11
CA PRO A 140 14.53 -23.47 11.03
C PRO A 140 15.09 -22.21 10.35
N ASP A 141 15.21 -22.25 9.03
CA ASP A 141 15.66 -21.12 8.21
C ASP A 141 14.55 -20.05 8.24
N GLU A 142 14.56 -19.25 9.30
CA GLU A 142 13.64 -18.14 9.55
C GLU A 142 14.15 -16.91 8.83
N THR A 143 13.45 -16.50 7.77
CA THR A 143 13.76 -15.24 7.10
C THR A 143 12.85 -14.13 7.61
N VAL A 144 13.46 -13.03 8.07
CA VAL A 144 12.74 -11.82 8.50
C VAL A 144 12.59 -10.86 7.32
N TYR A 145 11.35 -10.41 7.08
CA TYR A 145 11.02 -9.47 6.01
C TYR A 145 10.41 -8.19 6.59
N LYS A 146 10.70 -7.04 5.97
CA LYS A 146 9.92 -5.81 6.22
C LYS A 146 8.52 -5.96 5.65
N THR A 147 7.51 -5.65 6.46
CA THR A 147 6.08 -5.74 6.09
C THR A 147 5.66 -4.58 5.20
N LEU A 148 6.04 -3.35 5.58
CA LEU A 148 5.84 -2.14 4.79
C LEU A 148 7.04 -1.97 3.84
N VAL A 149 6.77 -1.79 2.55
CA VAL A 149 7.79 -1.69 1.50
C VAL A 149 7.48 -0.55 0.54
N GLY A 150 8.51 -0.10 -0.18
CA GLY A 150 8.46 1.04 -1.10
C GLY A 150 9.08 2.30 -0.48
N GLY A 151 8.60 3.48 -0.88
CA GLY A 151 9.06 4.78 -0.40
C GLY A 151 8.58 5.09 1.02
N VAL A 152 9.21 4.48 2.03
CA VAL A 152 8.87 4.68 3.46
C VAL A 152 9.44 5.97 4.06
N VAL A 153 10.31 6.67 3.34
CA VAL A 153 10.77 8.02 3.68
C VAL A 153 10.45 8.94 2.52
N VAL A 154 9.82 10.07 2.79
CA VAL A 154 9.51 11.09 1.78
C VAL A 154 10.01 12.46 2.22
N PRO A 155 10.50 13.31 1.30
CA PRO A 155 10.87 14.68 1.61
C PRO A 155 9.63 15.56 1.78
N CYS A 156 9.80 16.69 2.45
CA CYS A 156 8.80 17.75 2.46
C CYS A 156 8.66 18.36 1.06
N SER A 157 7.42 18.52 0.61
CA SER A 157 7.03 19.15 -0.65
C SER A 157 6.19 20.39 -0.38
N PHE A 158 6.50 21.50 -1.05
CA PHE A 158 5.69 22.72 -0.96
C PHE A 158 4.58 22.65 -2.00
N LEU A 159 3.34 22.51 -1.56
CA LEU A 159 2.18 22.32 -2.42
C LEU A 159 1.03 23.24 -1.99
N HIS A 160 0.09 23.47 -2.87
CA HIS A 160 -1.14 24.20 -2.60
C HIS A 160 -2.29 23.22 -2.38
N ASP A 161 -3.08 23.45 -1.33
CA ASP A 161 -4.29 22.68 -1.04
C ASP A 161 -5.43 22.95 -2.03
N LEU A 162 -6.61 22.36 -1.77
CA LEU A 162 -7.79 22.54 -2.62
C LEU A 162 -8.33 23.98 -2.62
N GLN A 163 -7.96 24.78 -1.63
CA GLN A 163 -8.30 26.19 -1.52
C GLN A 163 -7.19 27.10 -2.10
N GLY A 164 -6.12 26.53 -2.66
CA GLY A 164 -4.99 27.27 -3.19
C GLY A 164 -4.05 27.82 -2.13
N ARG A 165 -4.15 27.37 -0.87
CA ARG A 165 -3.27 27.82 0.22
C ARG A 165 -1.97 27.00 0.20
N PRO A 166 -0.80 27.64 0.25
CA PRO A 166 0.48 26.94 0.29
C PRO A 166 0.66 26.23 1.64
N GLY A 167 1.27 25.05 1.62
CA GLY A 167 1.58 24.25 2.80
C GLY A 167 2.78 23.33 2.59
N MET A 168 3.22 22.72 3.69
CA MET A 168 4.34 21.77 3.73
C MET A 168 3.80 20.36 3.85
N TYR A 169 3.96 19.56 2.79
CA TYR A 169 3.31 18.26 2.67
C TYR A 169 4.29 17.10 2.54
N PHE A 170 3.89 15.95 3.05
CA PHE A 170 4.53 14.66 2.84
C PHE A 170 3.54 13.73 2.13
N VAL A 171 3.92 13.23 0.95
CA VAL A 171 3.02 12.44 0.09
C VAL A 171 3.56 11.02 -0.08
N PHE A 172 2.92 10.06 0.58
CA PHE A 172 3.31 8.65 0.52
C PHE A 172 2.60 7.94 -0.63
N HIS A 173 3.07 8.17 -1.85
CA HIS A 173 2.48 7.60 -3.06
C HIS A 173 3.05 6.23 -3.48
N ASP A 174 4.06 5.70 -2.78
CA ASP A 174 4.69 4.40 -3.11
C ASP A 174 4.80 3.49 -1.88
N LEU A 175 3.72 3.34 -1.11
CA LEU A 175 3.66 2.39 0.00
C LEU A 175 2.91 1.11 -0.40
N ASN A 176 3.47 -0.05 -0.05
CA ASN A 176 2.87 -1.36 -0.24
C ASN A 176 3.02 -2.21 1.04
N ILE A 177 2.12 -3.16 1.25
CA ILE A 177 2.13 -4.04 2.44
C ILE A 177 2.16 -5.50 2.00
N ARG A 178 3.04 -6.30 2.60
CA ARG A 178 3.24 -7.71 2.22
C ARG A 178 2.16 -8.65 2.70
N THR A 179 1.58 -8.39 3.87
CA THR A 179 0.68 -9.30 4.57
C THR A 179 -0.72 -8.73 4.70
N ARG A 180 -1.72 -9.61 4.71
CA ARG A 180 -3.09 -9.25 5.09
C ARG A 180 -3.15 -8.82 6.56
N GLY A 181 -4.04 -7.89 6.86
CA GLY A 181 -4.38 -7.49 8.23
C GLY A 181 -5.08 -6.14 8.28
N ILE A 182 -5.45 -5.72 9.47
CA ILE A 182 -5.85 -4.35 9.77
C ILE A 182 -4.65 -3.67 10.41
N TYR A 183 -4.25 -2.53 9.87
CA TYR A 183 -3.05 -1.82 10.29
C TYR A 183 -3.33 -0.33 10.45
N ARG A 184 -2.42 0.34 11.16
CA ARG A 184 -2.27 1.79 11.15
C ARG A 184 -0.87 2.15 10.65
N LEU A 185 -0.74 3.28 9.97
CA LEU A 185 0.56 3.85 9.65
C LEU A 185 0.94 4.84 10.76
N HIS A 186 2.18 4.74 11.24
CA HIS A 186 2.76 5.71 12.15
C HIS A 186 3.78 6.55 11.38
N PHE A 187 3.59 7.86 11.40
CA PHE A 187 4.42 8.82 10.70
C PHE A 187 5.24 9.60 11.70
N ALA A 188 6.52 9.82 11.38
CA ALA A 188 7.46 10.58 12.20
C ALA A 188 8.22 11.57 11.33
N VAL A 189 8.11 12.85 11.64
CA VAL A 189 8.88 13.92 10.97
C VAL A 189 10.18 14.15 11.70
N MET A 190 11.26 14.31 10.94
CA MET A 190 12.60 14.62 11.41
C MET A 190 13.15 15.80 10.60
N SER A 191 13.94 16.66 11.24
CA SER A 191 14.74 17.68 10.57
C SER A 191 16.16 17.18 10.40
N LEU A 192 16.69 17.33 9.20
CA LEU A 192 18.10 17.07 8.89
C LEU A 192 19.01 18.27 9.19
N LYS A 193 18.46 19.37 9.74
CA LYS A 193 19.26 20.52 10.17
C LYS A 193 20.00 20.22 11.47
N GLY A 194 21.28 20.57 11.50
CA GLY A 194 22.12 20.52 12.70
C GLY A 194 22.82 19.18 12.91
N TYR A 195 24.06 19.23 13.39
CA TYR A 195 24.89 18.07 13.77
C TYR A 195 24.45 17.43 15.10
N LEU A 196 23.23 17.72 15.57
CA LEU A 196 22.67 17.14 16.79
C LEU A 196 22.34 15.66 16.53
N PRO A 197 22.35 14.80 17.57
CA PRO A 197 22.10 13.39 17.38
C PRO A 197 20.74 13.20 16.70
N MET A 198 20.76 12.66 15.47
CA MET A 198 19.66 12.51 14.51
C MET A 198 18.50 11.61 14.99
N SER A 199 18.14 11.60 16.28
CA SER A 199 17.38 10.50 16.88
C SER A 199 15.97 10.83 17.34
N ARG A 200 15.55 12.11 17.40
CA ARG A 200 14.22 12.46 17.92
C ARG A 200 13.30 13.03 16.84
N ALA A 201 12.13 12.41 16.69
CA ALA A 201 11.07 12.92 15.84
C ALA A 201 10.54 14.25 16.40
N MET A 202 10.32 15.21 15.51
CA MET A 202 9.78 16.53 15.83
C MET A 202 8.27 16.51 16.01
N ALA A 203 7.59 15.66 15.25
CA ALA A 203 6.18 15.36 15.43
C ALA A 203 5.92 13.94 14.94
N THR A 204 4.94 13.29 15.57
CA THR A 204 4.43 12.00 15.14
C THR A 204 2.91 12.02 15.04
N VAL A 205 2.36 11.19 14.16
CA VAL A 205 0.91 10.96 14.06
C VAL A 205 0.64 9.54 13.60
N VAL A 206 -0.48 8.97 14.04
CA VAL A 206 -0.94 7.64 13.63
C VAL A 206 -2.18 7.81 12.75
N SER A 207 -2.27 7.04 11.67
CA SER A 207 -3.43 7.03 10.78
C SER A 207 -4.64 6.37 11.44
N GLU A 208 -5.79 6.53 10.81
CA GLU A 208 -6.92 5.63 11.02
C GLU A 208 -6.58 4.19 10.60
N PRO A 209 -7.26 3.18 11.17
CA PRO A 209 -7.03 1.80 10.78
C PRO A 209 -7.55 1.55 9.37
N PHE A 210 -6.83 0.75 8.60
CA PHE A 210 -7.20 0.38 7.24
C PHE A 210 -6.91 -1.09 6.96
N GLU A 211 -7.68 -1.68 6.06
CA GLU A 211 -7.61 -3.10 5.76
C GLU A 211 -6.72 -3.41 4.55
N VAL A 212 -5.86 -4.42 4.72
CA VAL A 212 -5.04 -4.99 3.66
C VAL A 212 -5.62 -6.34 3.25
N PHE A 213 -6.22 -6.37 2.08
CA PHE A 213 -6.94 -7.53 1.56
C PHE A 213 -6.00 -8.52 0.86
N THR A 214 -6.43 -9.78 0.81
CA THR A 214 -5.85 -10.73 -0.14
C THR A 214 -6.28 -10.38 -1.58
N PRO A 215 -5.59 -10.89 -2.60
CA PRO A 215 -6.03 -10.75 -4.00
C PRO A 215 -7.48 -11.11 -4.28
N ALA A 216 -8.02 -12.13 -3.59
CA ALA A 216 -9.35 -12.65 -3.84
C ALA A 216 -10.47 -11.75 -3.31
N PHE A 217 -10.20 -10.99 -2.24
CA PHE A 217 -11.20 -10.14 -1.57
C PHE A 217 -10.94 -8.64 -1.77
N PHE A 218 -9.93 -8.28 -2.57
CA PHE A 218 -9.61 -6.88 -2.78
C PHE A 218 -10.73 -6.20 -3.61
N PRO A 219 -11.41 -5.17 -3.06
CA PRO A 219 -12.58 -4.53 -3.70
C PRO A 219 -12.21 -3.68 -4.93
N GLY A 220 -10.94 -3.62 -5.30
CA GLY A 220 -10.43 -2.72 -6.33
C GLY A 220 -9.92 -1.40 -5.75
N THR A 221 -9.25 -0.63 -6.60
CA THR A 221 -8.76 0.71 -6.29
C THR A 221 -9.87 1.74 -6.47
N MET A 222 -9.84 2.77 -5.63
CA MET A 222 -10.73 3.93 -5.71
C MET A 222 -10.35 4.84 -6.86
N GLU A 223 -11.29 5.71 -7.25
CA GLU A 223 -10.93 6.90 -7.99
C GLU A 223 -9.98 7.79 -7.17
N SER A 224 -9.11 8.51 -7.86
CA SER A 224 -8.22 9.45 -7.19
C SER A 224 -9.04 10.56 -6.55
N THR A 225 -8.75 10.87 -5.30
CA THR A 225 -9.36 11.99 -4.57
C THR A 225 -9.03 13.33 -5.23
N GLU A 226 -9.81 14.37 -4.94
CA GLU A 226 -9.51 15.72 -5.40
C GLU A 226 -8.12 16.19 -4.97
N LEU A 227 -7.74 15.93 -3.71
CA LEU A 227 -6.42 16.30 -3.19
C LEU A 227 -5.29 15.59 -3.93
N SER A 228 -5.47 14.29 -4.23
CA SER A 228 -4.49 13.53 -5.00
C SER A 228 -4.35 14.05 -6.43
N ARG A 229 -5.47 14.43 -7.07
CA ARG A 229 -5.45 15.09 -8.40
C ARG A 229 -4.76 16.46 -8.33
N ALA A 230 -5.06 17.26 -7.32
CA ALA A 230 -4.47 18.59 -7.12
C ALA A 230 -2.95 18.51 -6.93
N PHE A 231 -2.46 17.53 -6.16
CA PHE A 231 -1.03 17.35 -5.92
C PHE A 231 -0.33 16.74 -7.14
N ALA A 232 -0.99 15.84 -7.87
CA ALA A 232 -0.45 15.33 -9.14
C ALA A 232 -0.25 16.44 -10.19
N ARG A 233 -1.20 17.39 -10.29
CA ARG A 233 -1.07 18.57 -11.18
C ARG A 233 0.11 19.47 -10.80
N GLN A 234 0.56 19.42 -9.56
CA GLN A 234 1.72 20.16 -9.04
C GLN A 234 3.04 19.38 -9.17
N GLY A 235 3.03 18.22 -9.84
CA GLY A 235 4.24 17.45 -10.16
C GLY A 235 4.53 16.27 -9.24
N VAL A 236 3.69 16.00 -8.22
CA VAL A 236 3.84 14.80 -7.39
C VAL A 236 3.49 13.55 -8.23
N PRO A 237 4.33 12.50 -8.28
CA PRO A 237 4.12 11.35 -9.16
C PRO A 237 3.07 10.36 -8.64
N ILE A 238 1.85 10.85 -8.39
CA ILE A 238 0.69 10.05 -7.99
C ILE A 238 0.04 9.45 -9.24
N HIS A 239 -0.17 8.14 -9.24
CA HIS A 239 -0.90 7.48 -10.32
C HIS A 239 -2.39 7.82 -10.26
N LEU A 240 -2.87 8.62 -11.21
CA LEU A 240 -4.27 9.06 -11.27
C LEU A 240 -5.18 8.00 -11.90
N ARG A 241 -6.34 7.80 -11.29
CA ARG A 241 -7.41 6.90 -11.76
C ARG A 241 -8.73 7.66 -11.81
N GLN A 242 -9.49 7.40 -12.86
CA GLN A 242 -10.80 7.99 -13.08
C GLN A 242 -11.83 6.86 -13.09
N ASP A 243 -12.90 6.98 -12.31
CA ASP A 243 -13.93 5.95 -12.26
C ASP A 243 -14.80 6.02 -13.52
N TYR A 244 -14.70 5.02 -14.39
CA TYR A 244 -15.59 4.84 -15.54
C TYR A 244 -16.85 4.04 -15.17
N SER A 245 -17.00 3.60 -13.92
CA SER A 245 -18.16 2.83 -13.47
C SER A 245 -19.48 3.62 -13.59
N ALA A 246 -19.45 4.95 -13.52
CA ALA A 246 -20.60 5.81 -13.78
C ALA A 246 -21.05 5.83 -15.26
N ILE A 247 -20.14 5.58 -16.21
CA ILE A 247 -20.46 5.56 -17.65
C ILE A 247 -21.15 4.24 -18.04
N ARG A 248 -20.96 3.18 -17.24
CA ARG A 248 -21.49 1.83 -17.54
C ARG A 248 -22.98 1.65 -17.18
N LEU A 249 -23.62 2.66 -16.59
CA LEU A 249 -25.05 2.65 -16.29
C LEU A 249 -25.92 3.36 -17.34
N GLN A 250 -25.36 3.83 -18.46
CA GLN A 250 -26.20 4.19 -19.60
C GLN A 250 -26.56 2.92 -20.36
N PRO A 251 -27.85 2.53 -20.45
CA PRO A 251 -28.25 1.39 -21.26
C PRO A 251 -27.85 1.68 -22.71
N PHE A 252 -27.05 0.79 -23.30
CA PHE A 252 -26.73 0.77 -24.73
C PHE A 252 -28.04 0.85 -25.53
N HIS A 253 -28.42 2.06 -25.96
CA HIS A 253 -29.42 2.21 -27.00
C HIS A 253 -28.78 1.73 -28.30
N LYS A 254 -29.10 0.50 -28.70
CA LYS A 254 -28.81 0.05 -30.06
C LYS A 254 -29.50 1.03 -31.01
N PRO A 255 -28.78 1.65 -31.96
CA PRO A 255 -29.43 2.48 -32.97
C PRO A 255 -30.40 1.59 -33.75
N LYS A 256 -31.69 1.99 -33.79
CA LYS A 256 -32.69 1.39 -34.66
C LYS A 256 -32.19 1.51 -36.10
N ARG A 257 -32.00 0.38 -36.78
CA ARG A 257 -31.88 0.35 -38.24
C ARG A 257 -33.12 1.07 -38.79
N ALA A 258 -32.91 2.20 -39.47
CA ALA A 258 -33.95 2.85 -40.24
C ALA A 258 -34.43 1.86 -41.31
N ALA A 259 -35.72 1.54 -41.29
CA ALA A 259 -36.37 0.84 -42.38
C ALA A 259 -36.33 1.76 -43.61
N ALA A 260 -35.81 1.25 -44.72
CA ALA A 260 -35.91 1.90 -46.01
C ALA A 260 -37.34 1.70 -46.53
N GLU A 261 -38.19 2.69 -46.26
CA GLU A 261 -39.39 3.04 -47.03
C GLU A 261 -39.06 4.42 -47.64
N ASN A 262 -39.35 4.79 -48.88
CA ASN A 262 -40.38 4.35 -49.81
C ASN A 262 -40.06 4.90 -51.22
N ASN A 263 -40.51 4.17 -52.24
CA ASN A 263 -41.14 4.58 -53.52
C ASN A 263 -40.71 5.84 -54.30
N GLY A 264 -40.60 5.64 -55.61
CA GLY A 264 -40.45 6.70 -56.61
C GLY A 264 -41.73 7.45 -57.00
N ALA A 265 -41.51 8.50 -57.78
CA ALA A 265 -42.39 9.20 -58.72
C ALA A 265 -41.44 10.06 -59.59
N GLU A 266 -41.31 9.80 -60.90
CA GLU A 266 -41.99 10.56 -61.97
C GLU A 266 -41.76 12.08 -61.89
N GLU A 267 -40.81 12.58 -62.71
CA GLU A 267 -41.08 13.45 -63.87
C GLU A 267 -39.86 13.50 -64.81
#